data_AF-A0A1V2NW10-F1
#
_entry.id   AF-A0A1V2NW10-F1
#
_cell.length_a   1.000
_cell.length_b   1.000
_cell.length_c   1.000
_cell.angle_alpha   90.00
_cell.angle_beta   90.00
_cell.angle_gamma   90.00
#
_symmetry.space_group_name_H-M   'P 1'
#
loop_
_entity.id
_entity.type
_entity.pdbx_description
1 polymer ?
#
loop_
_entity_poly.entity_id
_entity_poly.type
_entity_poly.pdbx_seq_one_letter_code
_entity_poly.pdbx_strand_id
1 'polypeptide(L)'
;MAWFSGGDSSGSDDDAPAASIWESRGFVASAIVVGAVVVCLVVWLVAGGGNGSPSTQPTPSATPTATGGTDEPTDDATEPPATPDPTTTTAPTVPVTPSGTGGCRAKNPPQRVPREAPAAVSWQFETNMLIPLQAQGGPAIEDANGLRHCFAHSPTGAVLAAMVTLGQIRNPELTESVLRKRIAPGAGRNLALKAVRTSPTPRNTGQTSQFTGFKVIDYLPNRAIISIAVRLDSQKVAGLPVTLLWVDNDWKLVLQPDGSFNGAVAPDVLQSLHGYVRFGGA
;
A
#
# COMPACT_ATOMS: atom_id res chain seq x y z
N MET A 1 -71.70 -53.88 -46.07
CA MET A 1 -71.85 -52.66 -46.90
C MET A 1 -71.11 -51.57 -46.14
N ALA A 2 -69.84 -51.34 -46.48
CA ALA A 2 -69.36 -50.27 -47.38
C ALA A 2 -69.36 -48.93 -46.61
N TRP A 3 -68.30 -48.12 -46.51
CA TRP A 3 -67.36 -47.65 -47.53
C TRP A 3 -66.05 -47.15 -46.89
N PHE A 4 -64.97 -47.17 -47.66
CA PHE A 4 -63.69 -46.50 -47.39
C PHE A 4 -63.60 -45.15 -48.12
N SER A 5 -62.68 -44.31 -47.60
CA SER A 5 -61.85 -43.30 -48.28
C SER A 5 -62.33 -41.85 -48.42
N GLY A 6 -61.53 -40.96 -47.81
CA GLY A 6 -60.84 -39.90 -48.56
C GLY A 6 -60.93 -38.49 -47.98
N GLY A 7 -59.78 -37.86 -47.71
CA GLY A 7 -59.67 -36.40 -47.67
C GLY A 7 -58.74 -35.81 -46.62
N ASP A 8 -57.52 -35.48 -47.05
CA ASP A 8 -56.39 -34.93 -46.30
C ASP A 8 -56.54 -33.49 -45.76
N SER A 9 -55.67 -33.22 -44.78
CA SER A 9 -54.81 -32.04 -44.64
C SER A 9 -55.22 -30.84 -43.78
N SER A 10 -54.30 -30.61 -42.84
CA SER A 10 -53.81 -29.33 -42.33
C SER A 10 -54.59 -28.65 -41.21
N GLY A 11 -53.87 -28.44 -40.10
CA GLY A 11 -53.99 -27.18 -39.38
C GLY A 11 -54.23 -27.32 -37.90
N SER A 12 -53.10 -27.33 -37.17
CA SER A 12 -52.93 -26.64 -35.89
C SER A 12 -53.44 -27.38 -34.65
N ASP A 13 -52.46 -27.89 -33.92
CA ASP A 13 -52.55 -28.49 -32.60
C ASP A 13 -53.35 -27.66 -31.60
N ASP A 14 -54.16 -28.41 -30.86
CA ASP A 14 -54.76 -28.07 -29.59
C ASP A 14 -53.73 -27.75 -28.49
N ASP A 15 -54.27 -27.12 -27.46
CA ASP A 15 -53.88 -27.23 -26.04
C ASP A 15 -52.86 -26.26 -25.43
N ALA A 16 -53.48 -25.28 -24.76
CA ALA A 16 -53.34 -24.97 -23.34
C ALA A 16 -52.09 -24.18 -22.85
N PRO A 17 -52.31 -23.13 -22.02
CA PRO A 17 -51.25 -22.31 -21.48
C PRO A 17 -50.56 -23.02 -20.31
N ALA A 18 -49.50 -23.76 -20.61
CA ALA A 18 -48.55 -24.20 -19.60
C ALA A 18 -47.55 -23.06 -19.29
N ALA A 19 -47.31 -22.87 -18.00
CA ALA A 19 -46.48 -21.84 -17.42
C ALA A 19 -45.06 -21.75 -18.05
N SER A 20 -44.63 -20.50 -18.29
CA SER A 20 -43.34 -19.91 -17.87
C SER A 20 -42.49 -20.88 -17.03
N ILE A 21 -41.17 -21.09 -17.23
CA ILE A 21 -40.10 -20.10 -16.98
C ILE A 21 -38.74 -20.51 -17.63
N TRP A 22 -38.73 -21.10 -18.83
CA TRP A 22 -37.47 -21.43 -19.53
C TRP A 22 -37.29 -20.59 -20.81
N GLU A 23 -37.03 -19.30 -20.63
CA GLU A 23 -36.38 -18.48 -21.66
C GLU A 23 -35.84 -17.16 -21.08
N SER A 24 -34.59 -17.19 -20.60
CA SER A 24 -33.67 -16.04 -20.68
C SER A 24 -32.24 -16.51 -20.38
N ARG A 25 -31.68 -17.31 -21.29
CA ARG A 25 -30.23 -17.46 -21.41
C ARG A 25 -29.72 -16.20 -22.12
N GLY A 26 -29.31 -15.23 -21.33
CA GLY A 26 -28.69 -14.00 -21.83
C GLY A 26 -29.04 -12.81 -20.95
N PHE A 27 -28.02 -12.13 -20.43
CA PHE A 27 -28.09 -10.79 -19.83
C PHE A 27 -28.23 -10.63 -18.31
N VAL A 28 -27.89 -11.61 -17.48
CA VAL A 28 -27.56 -11.33 -16.06
C VAL A 28 -26.34 -12.15 -15.61
N ALA A 29 -25.19 -11.89 -16.25
CA ALA A 29 -23.90 -12.46 -15.85
C ALA A 29 -22.78 -11.40 -15.99
N SER A 30 -23.08 -10.15 -15.63
CA SER A 30 -22.16 -9.02 -15.78
C SER A 30 -22.26 -8.08 -14.57
N ALA A 31 -21.99 -8.59 -13.37
CA ALA A 31 -21.83 -7.73 -12.19
C ALA A 31 -20.96 -8.30 -11.05
N ILE A 32 -20.30 -9.47 -11.21
CA ILE A 32 -19.45 -10.04 -10.16
C ILE A 32 -18.10 -10.46 -10.73
N VAL A 33 -17.37 -9.46 -11.24
CA VAL A 33 -15.94 -9.54 -11.57
C VAL A 33 -15.28 -8.23 -11.11
N VAL A 34 -15.44 -7.88 -9.84
CA VAL A 34 -15.03 -6.58 -9.29
C VAL A 34 -14.40 -6.77 -7.90
N GLY A 35 -13.31 -7.51 -7.82
CA GLY A 35 -12.53 -7.68 -6.58
C GLY A 35 -11.08 -7.21 -6.74
N ALA A 36 -10.36 -7.75 -7.73
CA ALA A 36 -9.01 -7.29 -8.08
C ALA A 36 -9.03 -5.95 -8.84
N VAL A 37 -10.16 -5.62 -9.46
CA VAL A 37 -10.38 -4.35 -10.17
C VAL A 37 -10.73 -3.24 -9.17
N VAL A 38 -11.04 -3.52 -7.90
CA VAL A 38 -11.38 -2.49 -6.89
C VAL A 38 -10.15 -1.73 -6.43
N VAL A 39 -8.98 -2.35 -6.29
CA VAL A 39 -7.77 -1.60 -5.90
C VAL A 39 -7.29 -0.68 -7.04
N CYS A 40 -7.45 -1.09 -8.30
CA CYS A 40 -7.23 -0.21 -9.44
C CYS A 40 -8.35 0.82 -9.64
N LEU A 41 -9.63 0.44 -9.53
CA LEU A 41 -10.79 1.32 -9.71
C LEU A 41 -10.94 2.35 -8.62
N VAL A 42 -10.55 2.05 -7.38
CA VAL A 42 -10.60 3.03 -6.30
C VAL A 42 -9.54 4.12 -6.51
N VAL A 43 -8.37 3.76 -7.04
CA VAL A 43 -7.37 4.73 -7.51
C VAL A 43 -7.85 5.45 -8.78
N TRP A 44 -8.60 4.79 -9.66
CA TRP A 44 -9.13 5.35 -10.91
C TRP A 44 -10.32 6.31 -10.70
N LEU A 45 -11.26 5.99 -9.81
CA LEU A 45 -12.45 6.79 -9.49
C LEU A 45 -12.09 8.08 -8.74
N VAL A 46 -11.08 8.04 -7.87
CA VAL A 46 -10.63 9.23 -7.14
C VAL A 46 -9.83 10.19 -8.04
N ALA A 47 -9.16 9.70 -9.08
CA ALA A 47 -8.35 10.51 -10.00
C ALA A 47 -9.08 10.98 -11.27
N GLY A 48 -10.14 10.28 -11.73
CA GLY A 48 -10.76 10.52 -13.04
C GLY A 48 -11.95 11.51 -13.09
N GLY A 49 -12.42 12.03 -11.96
CA GLY A 49 -13.60 12.91 -11.92
C GLY A 49 -13.25 14.40 -11.84
N GLY A 50 -12.93 15.05 -12.96
CA GLY A 50 -12.70 16.50 -12.97
C GLY A 50 -12.39 17.08 -14.35
N ASN A 51 -13.42 17.33 -15.15
CA ASN A 51 -13.35 18.15 -16.36
C ASN A 51 -13.01 19.60 -15.97
N GLY A 52 -11.87 20.13 -16.43
CA GLY A 52 -11.53 21.55 -16.23
C GLY A 52 -10.27 21.97 -16.99
N SER A 53 -10.45 22.84 -17.98
CA SER A 53 -9.48 23.39 -18.94
C SER A 53 -8.25 24.07 -18.31
N PRO A 54 -7.10 24.16 -19.04
CA PRO A 54 -5.87 24.74 -18.52
C PRO A 54 -5.91 26.28 -18.55
N SER A 55 -5.42 26.91 -17.48
CA SER A 55 -5.02 28.32 -17.49
C SER A 55 -3.67 28.48 -16.80
N THR A 56 -2.64 28.63 -17.65
CA THR A 56 -1.51 29.56 -17.55
C THR A 56 -0.74 29.74 -16.22
N GLN A 57 0.49 29.20 -16.26
CA GLN A 57 1.75 29.65 -15.64
C GLN A 57 1.96 31.20 -15.65
N PRO A 58 2.63 31.81 -14.63
CA PRO A 58 4.07 32.16 -14.71
C PRO A 58 4.89 31.99 -13.41
N THR A 59 6.12 31.47 -13.59
CA THR A 59 7.32 31.68 -12.75
C THR A 59 7.82 33.14 -12.91
N PRO A 60 8.55 33.71 -11.94
CA PRO A 60 10.00 33.81 -12.15
C PRO A 60 10.89 33.67 -10.89
N SER A 61 12.14 33.31 -11.17
CA SER A 61 13.33 33.28 -10.32
C SER A 61 13.75 34.64 -9.73
N ALA A 62 14.46 34.64 -8.60
CA ALA A 62 15.84 35.15 -8.45
C ALA A 62 16.23 35.46 -6.99
N THR A 63 17.43 35.03 -6.60
CA THR A 63 18.22 35.56 -5.47
C THR A 63 19.06 36.75 -5.96
N PRO A 64 19.37 37.73 -5.10
CA PRO A 64 20.78 38.10 -4.93
C PRO A 64 21.21 38.41 -3.48
N THR A 65 22.53 38.32 -3.30
CA THR A 65 23.42 38.61 -2.16
C THR A 65 23.67 40.11 -1.94
N ALA A 66 23.99 40.54 -0.70
CA ALA A 66 24.94 41.61 -0.25
C ALA A 66 24.51 42.15 1.14
N THR A 67 25.29 42.76 2.05
CA THR A 67 26.72 42.93 2.41
C THR A 67 26.73 43.84 3.65
N GLY A 68 27.60 43.58 4.65
CA GLY A 68 28.30 44.60 5.45
C GLY A 68 27.57 45.33 6.59
N GLY A 69 28.24 45.44 7.73
CA GLY A 69 27.87 46.29 8.86
C GLY A 69 28.82 46.13 10.05
N THR A 70 29.95 46.86 10.01
CA THR A 70 30.88 47.13 11.11
C THR A 70 30.20 47.98 12.19
N ASP A 71 30.46 47.72 13.48
CA ASP A 71 30.68 48.74 14.51
C ASP A 71 31.22 48.12 15.81
N GLU A 72 32.34 48.68 16.27
CA GLU A 72 32.94 48.52 17.60
C GLU A 72 32.65 49.81 18.39
N PRO A 73 32.47 49.76 19.72
CA PRO A 73 33.52 50.35 20.56
C PRO A 73 33.85 49.56 21.83
N THR A 74 35.14 49.63 22.14
CA THR A 74 35.88 49.23 23.35
C THR A 74 35.29 49.81 24.66
N ASP A 75 35.25 49.00 25.73
CA ASP A 75 35.61 49.45 27.08
C ASP A 75 36.09 48.27 27.95
N ASP A 76 37.17 48.51 28.69
CA ASP A 76 38.10 47.55 29.29
C ASP A 76 37.93 47.47 30.82
N ALA A 77 37.99 46.26 31.39
CA ALA A 77 38.22 46.01 32.83
C ALA A 77 38.53 44.51 33.12
N THR A 78 39.84 44.16 33.11
CA THR A 78 40.62 43.31 34.07
C THR A 78 39.80 42.58 35.17
N GLU A 79 39.80 41.26 35.44
CA GLU A 79 40.78 40.13 35.49
C GLU A 79 39.98 38.83 35.87
N PRO A 80 40.53 37.61 36.12
CA PRO A 80 41.39 36.66 35.38
C PRO A 80 40.62 35.39 34.87
N PRO A 81 41.23 34.47 34.08
CA PRO A 81 40.50 33.40 33.38
C PRO A 81 40.12 32.22 34.29
N ALA A 82 38.82 31.99 34.46
CA ALA A 82 38.30 30.72 34.96
C ALA A 82 38.16 29.73 33.78
N THR A 83 38.98 28.70 33.80
CA THR A 83 38.91 27.52 32.93
C THR A 83 37.49 26.93 32.92
N PRO A 84 36.83 26.74 31.74
CA PRO A 84 35.58 25.99 31.69
C PRO A 84 35.88 24.49 31.76
N ASP A 85 35.53 23.88 32.89
CA ASP A 85 35.42 22.43 33.04
C ASP A 85 34.29 21.89 32.14
N PRO A 86 34.55 20.96 31.19
CA PRO A 86 33.51 20.38 30.38
C PRO A 86 32.91 19.19 31.13
N THR A 87 31.94 19.43 32.02
CA THR A 87 31.15 18.32 32.58
C THR A 87 29.90 18.07 31.73
N THR A 88 30.13 17.59 30.49
CA THR A 88 29.11 16.88 29.71
C THR A 88 28.75 15.60 30.45
N THR A 89 27.68 15.63 31.23
CA THR A 89 27.02 14.41 31.73
C THR A 89 26.35 13.72 30.55
N THR A 90 27.16 12.97 29.80
CA THR A 90 26.68 12.02 28.79
C THR A 90 26.19 10.81 29.56
N ALA A 91 24.87 10.68 29.74
CA ALA A 91 24.29 9.42 30.15
C ALA A 91 24.78 8.32 29.19
N PRO A 92 25.18 7.14 29.66
CA PRO A 92 25.65 6.09 28.77
C PRO A 92 24.48 5.63 27.90
N THR A 93 24.45 6.11 26.66
CA THR A 93 23.77 5.42 25.57
C THR A 93 24.51 4.11 25.40
N VAL A 94 24.00 3.06 26.06
CA VAL A 94 24.37 1.69 25.74
C VAL A 94 24.18 1.52 24.24
N PRO A 95 25.24 1.26 23.45
CA PRO A 95 25.05 0.89 22.06
C PRO A 95 24.32 -0.45 22.08
N VAL A 96 23.04 -0.45 21.70
CA VAL A 96 22.34 -1.67 21.36
C VAL A 96 23.01 -2.17 20.08
N THR A 97 24.06 -2.97 20.23
CA THR A 97 24.64 -3.72 19.12
C THR A 97 23.55 -4.68 18.65
N PRO A 98 23.02 -4.58 17.41
CA PRO A 98 22.08 -5.55 16.92
C PRO A 98 22.85 -6.83 16.59
N SER A 99 23.03 -7.67 17.60
CA SER A 99 23.57 -9.01 17.43
C SER A 99 22.49 -9.94 16.87
N GLY A 100 22.53 -10.12 15.55
CA GLY A 100 21.81 -11.18 14.84
C GLY A 100 20.99 -10.64 13.68
N THR A 101 21.50 -10.86 12.47
CA THR A 101 20.88 -10.76 11.13
C THR A 101 19.51 -10.06 11.09
N GLY A 102 19.42 -8.87 10.50
CA GLY A 102 18.19 -8.07 10.52
C GLY A 102 16.98 -8.69 9.80
N GLY A 103 15.87 -7.95 9.77
CA GLY A 103 14.59 -8.47 9.29
C GLY A 103 14.06 -9.59 10.19
N CYS A 104 13.44 -10.62 9.61
CA CYS A 104 12.83 -11.74 10.34
C CYS A 104 13.80 -12.61 11.15
N ARG A 105 15.11 -12.37 11.03
CA ARG A 105 16.15 -13.07 11.78
C ARG A 105 16.63 -12.26 12.99
N ALA A 106 16.09 -11.04 13.18
CA ALA A 106 16.42 -10.19 14.31
C ALA A 106 15.92 -10.86 15.60
N LYS A 107 16.82 -11.11 16.54
CA LYS A 107 16.49 -11.81 17.79
C LYS A 107 15.54 -11.00 18.69
N ASN A 108 15.85 -9.72 18.86
CA ASN A 108 15.11 -8.81 19.73
C ASN A 108 14.88 -7.47 19.01
N PRO A 109 14.01 -7.44 17.98
CA PRO A 109 13.77 -6.21 17.24
C PRO A 109 13.01 -5.19 18.13
N PRO A 110 13.22 -3.88 17.95
CA PRO A 110 12.58 -2.85 18.76
C PRO A 110 11.04 -2.94 18.73
N GLN A 111 10.40 -2.97 19.89
CA GLN A 111 8.93 -3.12 20.01
C GLN A 111 8.18 -1.79 20.17
N ARG A 112 8.88 -0.66 20.09
CA ARG A 112 8.27 0.66 20.21
C ARG A 112 7.56 1.02 18.90
N VAL A 113 6.30 1.43 19.00
CA VAL A 113 5.55 1.95 17.85
C VAL A 113 6.27 3.21 17.32
N PRO A 114 6.67 3.23 16.03
CA PRO A 114 7.40 4.35 15.47
C PRO A 114 6.52 5.60 15.41
N ARG A 115 7.02 6.70 16.00
CA ARG A 115 6.43 8.05 15.94
C ARG A 115 7.20 9.00 15.03
N GLU A 116 8.30 8.52 14.48
CA GLU A 116 9.21 9.22 13.58
C GLU A 116 9.56 8.28 12.42
N ALA A 117 10.06 8.86 11.35
CA ALA A 117 10.49 8.09 10.19
C ALA A 117 11.56 7.05 10.60
N PRO A 118 11.43 5.78 10.19
CA PRO A 118 12.48 4.80 10.43
C PRO A 118 13.83 5.27 9.88
N ALA A 119 14.88 5.17 10.69
CA ALA A 119 16.22 5.58 10.32
C ALA A 119 16.89 4.57 9.37
N ALA A 120 17.92 5.04 8.64
CA ALA A 120 18.74 4.22 7.74
C ALA A 120 17.92 3.44 6.69
N VAL A 121 16.92 4.11 6.11
CA VAL A 121 16.10 3.59 5.01
C VAL A 121 16.71 4.01 3.69
N SER A 122 16.89 3.05 2.78
CA SER A 122 17.11 3.31 1.36
C SER A 122 15.83 3.06 0.57
N TRP A 123 15.71 3.71 -0.59
CA TRP A 123 14.52 3.62 -1.43
C TRP A 123 14.90 3.00 -2.78
N GLN A 124 14.08 2.06 -3.25
CA GLN A 124 14.24 1.45 -4.57
C GLN A 124 12.92 1.48 -5.33
N PHE A 125 13.00 1.58 -6.65
CA PHE A 125 11.83 1.49 -7.50
C PHE A 125 11.33 0.05 -7.61
N GLU A 126 10.06 -0.13 -7.37
CA GLU A 126 9.28 -1.28 -7.78
C GLU A 126 8.24 -0.77 -8.79
N THR A 127 8.46 -1.07 -10.08
CA THR A 127 7.78 -0.40 -11.19
C THR A 127 7.92 1.13 -11.13
N ASN A 128 6.87 1.86 -10.77
CA ASN A 128 6.85 3.31 -10.63
C ASN A 128 6.62 3.79 -9.18
N MET A 129 6.75 2.88 -8.20
CA MET A 129 6.57 3.19 -6.79
C MET A 129 7.87 2.98 -6.01
N LEU A 130 8.26 3.94 -5.16
CA LEU A 130 9.42 3.77 -4.29
C LEU A 130 9.04 2.94 -3.07
N ILE A 131 9.74 1.83 -2.85
CA ILE A 131 9.60 0.96 -1.68
C ILE A 131 10.78 1.13 -0.72
N PRO A 132 10.54 1.09 0.61
CA PRO A 132 11.60 1.26 1.60
C PRO A 132 12.35 -0.04 1.86
N LEU A 133 13.66 0.07 2.09
CA LEU A 133 14.57 -1.01 2.47
C LEU A 133 15.32 -0.60 3.72
N GLN A 134 15.38 -1.49 4.71
CA GLN A 134 16.10 -1.21 5.94
C GLN A 134 16.74 -2.49 6.48
N ALA A 135 18.03 -2.43 6.84
CA ALA A 135 18.76 -3.60 7.34
C ALA A 135 18.10 -4.22 8.57
N GLN A 136 17.70 -3.41 9.56
CA GLN A 136 17.12 -3.90 10.83
C GLN A 136 15.67 -4.37 10.67
N GLY A 137 14.82 -3.57 10.00
CA GLY A 137 13.38 -3.84 9.87
C GLY A 137 13.01 -4.78 8.73
N GLY A 138 13.90 -4.98 7.77
CA GLY A 138 13.67 -5.74 6.54
C GLY A 138 13.20 -4.86 5.37
N PRO A 139 12.97 -5.47 4.20
CA PRO A 139 13.13 -6.90 3.92
C PRO A 139 14.60 -7.34 3.98
N ALA A 140 14.86 -8.51 4.56
CA ALA A 140 16.22 -9.06 4.69
C ALA A 140 16.53 -10.19 3.69
N ILE A 141 15.53 -10.62 2.91
CA ILE A 141 15.70 -11.62 1.85
C ILE A 141 15.03 -11.12 0.57
N GLU A 142 15.72 -11.32 -0.55
CA GLU A 142 15.22 -11.15 -1.90
C GLU A 142 15.34 -12.48 -2.64
N ASP A 143 14.23 -13.00 -3.16
CA ASP A 143 14.21 -14.19 -4.01
C ASP A 143 14.78 -13.86 -5.40
N ALA A 144 15.16 -14.88 -6.17
CA ALA A 144 15.71 -14.71 -7.53
C ALA A 144 14.78 -13.98 -8.51
N ASN A 145 13.46 -14.01 -8.26
CA ASN A 145 12.48 -13.28 -9.07
C ASN A 145 12.27 -11.82 -8.60
N GLY A 146 12.99 -11.36 -7.57
CA GLY A 146 12.87 -10.02 -7.00
C GLY A 146 11.86 -9.90 -5.86
N LEU A 147 11.21 -10.99 -5.42
CA LEU A 147 10.28 -10.94 -4.29
C LEU A 147 11.04 -10.66 -2.98
N ARG A 148 10.66 -9.60 -2.28
CA ARG A 148 11.28 -9.18 -1.03
C ARG A 148 10.44 -9.57 0.19
N HIS A 149 11.10 -10.17 1.18
CA HIS A 149 10.45 -10.71 2.38
C HIS A 149 11.43 -10.75 3.57
N CYS A 150 11.03 -11.42 4.65
CA CYS A 150 11.76 -11.49 5.92
C CYS A 150 11.82 -10.15 6.65
N PHE A 151 10.66 -9.67 7.12
CA PHE A 151 10.55 -8.45 7.93
C PHE A 151 10.69 -8.76 9.42
N ALA A 152 11.24 -7.81 10.17
CA ALA A 152 11.42 -7.96 11.61
C ALA A 152 10.07 -8.10 12.33
N HIS A 153 10.05 -8.93 13.37
CA HIS A 153 8.87 -9.12 14.22
C HIS A 153 8.65 -7.91 15.16
N SER A 154 8.36 -6.75 14.59
CA SER A 154 8.24 -5.46 15.28
C SER A 154 7.23 -4.53 14.61
N PRO A 155 6.78 -3.44 15.27
CA PRO A 155 5.95 -2.43 14.65
C PRO A 155 6.59 -1.80 13.41
N THR A 156 7.88 -1.47 13.46
CA THR A 156 8.62 -0.94 12.31
C THR A 156 8.69 -1.96 11.16
N GLY A 157 8.96 -3.23 11.46
CA GLY A 157 8.96 -4.30 10.46
C GLY A 157 7.59 -4.47 9.79
N ALA A 158 6.49 -4.32 10.54
CA ALA A 158 5.14 -4.37 9.99
C ALA A 158 4.85 -3.21 9.03
N VAL A 159 5.30 -1.99 9.33
CA VAL A 159 5.17 -0.82 8.44
C VAL A 159 5.92 -1.06 7.12
N LEU A 160 7.17 -1.51 7.21
CA LEU A 160 7.99 -1.81 6.02
C LEU A 160 7.37 -2.96 5.21
N ALA A 161 6.87 -4.00 5.88
CA ALA A 161 6.17 -5.11 5.25
C ALA A 161 4.93 -4.65 4.47
N ALA A 162 4.15 -3.73 5.05
CA ALA A 162 2.98 -3.14 4.40
C ALA A 162 3.38 -2.42 3.11
N MET A 163 4.32 -1.49 3.19
CA MET A 163 4.73 -0.65 2.05
C MET A 163 5.38 -1.47 0.93
N VAL A 164 6.31 -2.38 1.27
CA VAL A 164 6.95 -3.23 0.26
C VAL A 164 5.92 -4.16 -0.38
N THR A 165 5.01 -4.77 0.37
CA THR A 165 4.00 -5.67 -0.21
C THR A 165 3.04 -4.92 -1.14
N LEU A 166 2.58 -3.72 -0.75
CA LEU A 166 1.72 -2.87 -1.58
C LEU A 166 2.44 -2.35 -2.83
N GLY A 167 3.76 -2.14 -2.78
CA GLY A 167 4.56 -1.83 -3.95
C GLY A 167 4.70 -3.03 -4.89
N GLN A 168 5.15 -4.19 -4.37
CA GLN A 168 5.44 -5.39 -5.17
C GLN A 168 4.21 -6.04 -5.78
N ILE A 169 3.03 -5.93 -5.15
CA ILE A 169 1.79 -6.49 -5.72
C ILE A 169 1.37 -5.79 -7.02
N ARG A 170 1.86 -4.56 -7.25
CA ARG A 170 1.60 -3.79 -8.49
C ARG A 170 2.47 -4.24 -9.65
N ASN A 171 3.53 -5.02 -9.38
CA ASN A 171 4.35 -5.63 -10.42
C ASN A 171 3.66 -6.91 -10.94
N PRO A 172 3.27 -6.96 -12.22
CA PRO A 172 2.61 -8.14 -12.79
C PRO A 172 3.46 -9.42 -12.73
N GLU A 173 4.78 -9.29 -12.75
CA GLU A 173 5.71 -10.42 -12.69
C GLU A 173 5.81 -11.01 -11.28
N LEU A 174 5.47 -10.21 -10.25
CA LEU A 174 5.53 -10.62 -8.85
C LEU A 174 4.17 -10.94 -8.24
N THR A 175 3.05 -10.56 -8.88
CA THR A 175 1.72 -10.60 -8.24
C THR A 175 1.40 -11.96 -7.62
N GLU A 176 1.55 -13.06 -8.36
CA GLU A 176 1.26 -14.39 -7.82
C GLU A 176 2.19 -14.77 -6.66
N SER A 177 3.48 -14.42 -6.76
CA SER A 177 4.46 -14.67 -5.69
C SER A 177 4.13 -13.88 -4.42
N VAL A 178 3.72 -12.62 -4.57
CA VAL A 178 3.25 -11.77 -3.47
C VAL A 178 2.00 -12.37 -2.82
N LEU A 179 0.99 -12.75 -3.61
CA LEU A 179 -0.21 -13.41 -3.09
C LEU A 179 0.12 -14.70 -2.32
N ARG A 180 1.13 -15.47 -2.77
CA ARG A 180 1.51 -16.73 -2.12
C ARG A 180 2.35 -16.56 -0.85
N LYS A 181 3.29 -15.62 -0.84
CA LYS A 181 4.29 -15.49 0.23
C LYS A 181 4.04 -14.32 1.19
N ARG A 182 3.37 -13.25 0.73
CA ARG A 182 3.22 -11.98 1.46
C ARG A 182 1.78 -11.68 1.89
N ILE A 183 0.81 -12.45 1.41
CA ILE A 183 -0.58 -12.40 1.89
C ILE A 183 -0.87 -13.60 2.80
N ALA A 184 -1.50 -13.32 3.93
CA ALA A 184 -1.88 -14.33 4.91
C ALA A 184 -2.83 -15.37 4.29
N PRO A 185 -2.76 -16.66 4.70
CA PRO A 185 -3.73 -17.66 4.27
C PRO A 185 -5.17 -17.25 4.59
N GLY A 186 -6.09 -17.41 3.64
CA GLY A 186 -7.51 -17.04 3.83
C GLY A 186 -8.32 -17.07 2.54
N ALA A 187 -9.65 -16.91 2.67
CA ALA A 187 -10.58 -16.91 1.54
C ALA A 187 -10.24 -15.82 0.50
N GLY A 188 -9.93 -14.60 0.95
CA GLY A 188 -9.53 -13.49 0.09
C GLY A 188 -8.29 -13.77 -0.74
N ARG A 189 -7.26 -14.37 -0.13
CA ARG A 189 -6.06 -14.81 -0.85
C ARG A 189 -6.38 -15.87 -1.90
N ASN A 190 -7.20 -16.86 -1.57
CA ASN A 190 -7.59 -17.91 -2.51
C ASN A 190 -8.38 -17.35 -3.69
N LEU A 191 -9.26 -16.38 -3.43
CA LEU A 191 -9.99 -15.66 -4.46
C LEU A 191 -9.04 -14.87 -5.37
N ALA A 192 -8.11 -14.11 -4.80
CA ALA A 192 -7.12 -13.34 -5.56
C ALA A 192 -6.20 -14.23 -6.41
N LEU A 193 -5.77 -15.39 -5.89
CA LEU A 193 -4.97 -16.37 -6.63
C LEU A 193 -5.73 -17.00 -7.80
N LYS A 194 -7.05 -17.18 -7.68
CA LYS A 194 -7.88 -17.62 -8.81
C LYS A 194 -7.99 -16.51 -9.87
N ALA A 195 -8.23 -15.28 -9.42
CA ALA A 195 -8.40 -14.12 -10.30
C ALA A 195 -7.14 -13.82 -11.13
N VAL A 196 -5.94 -13.86 -10.54
CA VAL A 196 -4.69 -13.54 -11.27
C VAL A 196 -4.38 -14.56 -12.38
N ARG A 197 -4.87 -15.81 -12.27
CA ARG A 197 -4.71 -16.83 -13.31
C ARG A 197 -5.59 -16.59 -14.53
N THR A 198 -6.75 -15.97 -14.33
CA THR A 198 -7.71 -15.68 -15.41
C THR A 198 -7.56 -14.27 -15.96
N SER A 199 -7.07 -13.35 -15.14
CA SER A 199 -6.93 -11.93 -15.47
C SER A 199 -5.63 -11.42 -14.85
N PRO A 200 -4.53 -11.40 -15.62
CA PRO A 200 -3.24 -10.93 -15.14
C PRO A 200 -3.30 -9.48 -14.67
N THR A 201 -2.44 -9.13 -13.71
CA THR A 201 -2.30 -7.75 -13.22
C THR A 201 -1.90 -6.81 -14.37
N PRO A 202 -2.63 -5.71 -14.60
CA PRO A 202 -2.25 -4.74 -15.62
C PRO A 202 -0.92 -4.04 -15.28
N ARG A 203 -0.13 -3.72 -16.31
CA ARG A 203 1.02 -2.82 -16.15
C ARG A 203 0.51 -1.39 -15.92
N ASN A 204 0.91 -0.77 -14.81
CA ASN A 204 0.47 0.57 -14.46
C ASN A 204 1.44 1.62 -15.04
N THR A 205 1.19 2.09 -16.26
CA THR A 205 2.10 2.98 -17.00
C THR A 205 1.78 4.47 -16.89
N GLY A 206 0.64 4.84 -16.27
CA GLY A 206 0.14 6.23 -16.28
C GLY A 206 -0.17 6.87 -14.93
N GLN A 207 -0.23 6.10 -13.83
CA GLN A 207 -0.52 6.65 -12.49
C GLN A 207 0.70 6.55 -11.58
N THR A 208 1.25 7.70 -11.22
CA THR A 208 2.36 7.84 -10.27
C THR A 208 1.79 7.98 -8.86
N SER A 209 1.54 6.85 -8.20
CA SER A 209 1.19 6.85 -6.77
C SER A 209 2.46 6.69 -5.92
N GLN A 210 2.64 7.50 -4.87
CA GLN A 210 3.80 7.42 -3.99
C GLN A 210 3.41 7.39 -2.51
N PHE A 211 4.14 6.65 -1.69
CA PHE A 211 3.96 6.70 -0.24
C PHE A 211 4.35 8.08 0.30
N THR A 212 3.57 8.58 1.25
CA THR A 212 3.81 9.87 1.92
C THR A 212 3.90 9.75 3.44
N GLY A 213 3.40 8.65 3.99
CA GLY A 213 3.50 8.38 5.41
C GLY A 213 2.77 7.13 5.83
N PHE A 214 2.80 6.88 7.14
CA PHE A 214 2.07 5.79 7.78
C PHE A 214 1.55 6.22 9.14
N LYS A 215 0.55 5.48 9.63
CA LYS A 215 0.06 5.56 11.00
C LYS A 215 -0.18 4.14 11.49
N VAL A 216 0.50 3.74 12.57
CA VAL A 216 0.19 2.49 13.26
C VAL A 216 -1.07 2.72 14.08
N ILE A 217 -2.16 2.04 13.72
CA ILE A 217 -3.45 2.15 14.40
C ILE A 217 -3.48 1.23 15.62
N ASP A 218 -3.06 -0.02 15.43
CA ASP A 218 -3.01 -1.05 16.47
C ASP A 218 -1.80 -1.96 16.25
N TYR A 219 -1.22 -2.44 17.34
CA TYR A 219 -0.14 -3.42 17.30
C TYR A 219 -0.24 -4.41 18.45
N LEU A 220 -0.28 -5.68 18.08
CA LEU A 220 -0.12 -6.85 18.91
C LEU A 220 1.03 -7.69 18.35
N PRO A 221 1.66 -8.58 19.15
CA PRO A 221 2.73 -9.43 18.64
C PRO A 221 2.34 -10.19 17.38
N ASN A 222 1.11 -10.69 17.25
CA ASN A 222 0.69 -11.46 16.08
C ASN A 222 -0.15 -10.68 15.04
N ARG A 223 -0.44 -9.40 15.27
CA ARG A 223 -1.32 -8.60 14.41
C ARG A 223 -0.94 -7.12 14.42
N ALA A 224 -0.92 -6.48 13.26
CA ALA A 224 -0.79 -5.03 13.14
C ALA A 224 -1.90 -4.47 12.27
N ILE A 225 -2.36 -3.25 12.59
CA ILE A 225 -3.24 -2.47 11.71
C ILE A 225 -2.52 -1.16 11.41
N ILE A 226 -2.28 -0.90 10.13
CA ILE A 226 -1.47 0.22 9.67
C ILE A 226 -2.25 0.98 8.62
N SER A 227 -2.45 2.29 8.80
CA SER A 227 -2.90 3.15 7.71
C SER A 227 -1.70 3.64 6.92
N ILE A 228 -1.68 3.38 5.62
CA ILE A 228 -0.64 3.85 4.71
C ILE A 228 -1.18 5.06 3.95
N ALA A 229 -0.48 6.19 4.03
CA ALA A 229 -0.82 7.39 3.27
C ALA A 229 -0.15 7.34 1.89
N VAL A 230 -0.97 7.33 0.84
CA VAL A 230 -0.54 7.25 -0.56
C VAL A 230 -1.00 8.50 -1.30
N ARG A 231 -0.05 9.25 -1.86
CA ARG A 231 -0.33 10.33 -2.80
C ARG A 231 -0.79 9.73 -4.12
N LEU A 232 -1.97 10.13 -4.57
CA LEU A 232 -2.57 9.69 -5.83
C LEU A 232 -2.29 10.68 -6.97
N ASP A 233 -2.25 11.96 -6.65
CA ASP A 233 -1.90 13.07 -7.54
C ASP A 233 -1.29 14.24 -6.72
N SER A 234 -1.08 15.41 -7.33
CA SER A 234 -0.44 16.55 -6.66
C SER A 234 -1.25 17.11 -5.47
N GLN A 235 -2.55 16.85 -5.38
CA GLN A 235 -3.45 17.41 -4.38
C GLN A 235 -4.09 16.36 -3.47
N LYS A 236 -4.17 15.10 -3.89
CA LYS A 236 -4.91 14.04 -3.19
C LYS A 236 -3.98 13.02 -2.53
N VAL A 237 -4.21 12.81 -1.24
CA VAL A 237 -3.58 11.74 -0.45
C VAL A 237 -4.67 10.87 0.14
N ALA A 238 -4.59 9.56 -0.10
CA ALA A 238 -5.51 8.57 0.46
C ALA A 238 -4.88 7.84 1.65
N GLY A 239 -5.65 7.58 2.69
CA GLY A 239 -5.30 6.70 3.80
C GLY A 239 -5.87 5.30 3.56
N LEU A 240 -4.99 4.31 3.48
CA LEU A 240 -5.36 2.92 3.26
C LEU A 240 -5.06 2.10 4.52
N PRO A 241 -6.07 1.74 5.33
CA PRO A 241 -5.88 0.81 6.44
C PRO A 241 -5.66 -0.61 5.91
N VAL A 242 -4.56 -1.22 6.33
CA VAL A 242 -4.24 -2.63 6.06
C VAL A 242 -4.03 -3.37 7.36
N THR A 243 -4.51 -4.62 7.40
CA THR A 243 -4.23 -5.54 8.51
C THR A 243 -3.11 -6.48 8.11
N LEU A 244 -2.17 -6.74 9.02
CA LEU A 244 -1.12 -7.72 8.87
C LEU A 244 -1.19 -8.74 9.99
N LEU A 245 -0.84 -9.99 9.68
CA LEU A 245 -0.64 -11.07 10.63
C LEU A 245 0.82 -11.52 10.61
N TRP A 246 1.35 -11.88 11.77
CA TRP A 246 2.64 -12.55 11.87
C TRP A 246 2.44 -14.06 11.66
N VAL A 247 2.87 -14.56 10.50
CA VAL A 247 2.65 -15.95 10.09
C VAL A 247 3.88 -16.44 9.32
N ASP A 248 4.34 -17.66 9.62
CA ASP A 248 5.54 -18.27 9.01
C ASP A 248 6.78 -17.37 9.09
N ASN A 249 7.02 -16.81 10.28
CA ASN A 249 8.16 -15.93 10.56
C ASN A 249 8.21 -14.66 9.69
N ASP A 250 7.06 -14.10 9.33
CA ASP A 250 6.99 -12.87 8.54
C ASP A 250 5.65 -12.13 8.74
N TRP A 251 5.65 -10.83 8.45
CA TRP A 251 4.43 -10.02 8.40
C TRP A 251 3.76 -10.17 7.04
N LYS A 252 2.50 -10.62 7.04
CA LYS A 252 1.71 -10.84 5.83
C LYS A 252 0.41 -10.05 5.87
N LEU A 253 0.06 -9.35 4.79
CA LEU A 253 -1.19 -8.58 4.71
C LEU A 253 -2.37 -9.54 4.66
N VAL A 254 -3.50 -9.12 5.22
CA VAL A 254 -4.76 -9.85 5.18
C VAL A 254 -5.61 -9.28 4.05
N LEU A 255 -6.19 -10.18 3.25
CA LEU A 255 -7.29 -9.85 2.36
C LEU A 255 -8.61 -10.29 3.00
N GLN A 256 -9.62 -9.44 2.89
CA GLN A 256 -11.00 -9.73 3.27
C GLN A 256 -11.57 -10.85 2.38
N PRO A 257 -12.67 -11.51 2.77
CA PRO A 257 -13.22 -12.64 1.99
C PRO A 257 -13.53 -12.31 0.53
N ASP A 258 -13.81 -11.05 0.22
CA ASP A 258 -14.04 -10.52 -1.13
C ASP A 258 -12.75 -10.24 -1.93
N GLY A 259 -11.58 -10.49 -1.35
CA GLY A 259 -10.26 -10.29 -1.97
C GLY A 259 -9.72 -8.86 -1.87
N SER A 260 -10.45 -7.94 -1.23
CA SER A 260 -9.98 -6.56 -0.99
C SER A 260 -9.12 -6.46 0.29
N PHE A 261 -8.40 -5.35 0.48
CA PHE A 261 -7.64 -5.11 1.71
C PHE A 261 -8.50 -4.56 2.87
N ASN A 262 -9.62 -3.90 2.56
CA ASN A 262 -10.42 -3.13 3.51
C ASN A 262 -11.94 -3.31 3.35
N GLY A 263 -12.38 -4.27 2.55
CA GLY A 263 -13.80 -4.56 2.30
C GLY A 263 -14.48 -3.49 1.45
N ALA A 264 -15.77 -3.26 1.72
CA ALA A 264 -16.56 -2.23 1.04
C ALA A 264 -16.25 -0.79 1.47
N VAL A 265 -15.27 -0.58 2.36
CA VAL A 265 -14.92 0.75 2.86
C VAL A 265 -14.10 1.48 1.80
N ALA A 266 -14.56 2.65 1.34
CA ALA A 266 -13.75 3.50 0.46
C ALA A 266 -12.51 4.02 1.21
N PRO A 267 -11.34 4.16 0.56
CA PRO A 267 -10.19 4.82 1.20
C PRO A 267 -10.54 6.23 1.63
N ASP A 268 -10.00 6.61 2.77
CA ASP A 268 -10.20 7.94 3.32
C ASP A 268 -9.36 8.95 2.53
N VAL A 269 -9.97 10.00 1.99
CA VAL A 269 -9.22 11.10 1.35
C VAL A 269 -8.78 12.05 2.46
N LEU A 270 -7.49 11.96 2.79
CA LEU A 270 -6.92 12.70 3.90
C LEU A 270 -6.83 14.18 3.59
N GLN A 271 -7.52 14.99 4.40
CA GLN A 271 -7.41 16.46 4.37
C GLN A 271 -6.05 16.94 4.93
N SER A 272 -5.42 16.12 5.78
CA SER A 272 -4.08 16.37 6.31
C SER A 272 -3.41 15.07 6.74
N LEU A 273 -2.08 15.10 6.90
CA LEU A 273 -1.30 14.00 7.48
C LEU A 273 -1.23 14.08 9.02
N HIS A 274 -2.20 14.70 9.68
CA HIS A 274 -2.21 14.77 11.14
C HIS A 274 -2.22 13.36 11.75
N GLY A 275 -1.30 13.10 12.67
CA GLY A 275 -1.16 11.78 13.31
C GLY A 275 -0.53 10.71 12.43
N TYR A 276 -0.10 11.05 11.21
CA TYR A 276 0.77 10.22 10.39
C TYR A 276 2.23 10.61 10.60
N VAL A 277 3.09 9.61 10.62
CA VAL A 277 4.53 9.79 10.45
C VAL A 277 4.78 10.03 8.97
N ARG A 278 5.37 11.18 8.62
CA ARG A 278 5.81 11.44 7.24
C ARG A 278 6.94 10.48 6.88
N PHE A 279 6.74 9.72 5.81
CA PHE A 279 7.66 8.68 5.37
C PHE A 279 7.40 8.32 3.91
N GLY A 280 8.33 8.70 3.05
CA GLY A 280 8.26 8.50 1.60
C GLY A 280 9.63 8.72 0.98
N GLY A 281 9.85 8.14 -0.21
CA GLY A 281 11.12 8.26 -0.94
C GLY A 281 11.18 9.43 -1.93
N ALA A 282 10.07 10.18 -2.06
CA ALA A 282 9.89 11.32 -2.96
C ALA A 282 9.06 12.41 -2.27
#